data_AF-A0A930PD87-F1
#
_entry.id   AF-A0A930PD87-F1
#
_cell.length_a   1.000
_cell.length_b   1.000
_cell.length_c   1.000
_cell.angle_alpha   90.00
_cell.angle_beta   90.00
_cell.angle_gamma   90.00
#
_symmetry.space_group_name_H-M   'P 1'
#
loop_
_entity.id
_entity.type
_entity.pdbx_description
1 polymer ?
#
loop_
_entity_poly.entity_id
_entity_poly.type
_entity_poly.pdbx_seq_one_letter_code
_entity_poly.pdbx_strand_id
1 'polypeptide(L)'
;MATNKNAQIRYQALDRCLSNWSRRYYIDDLVDACNDALYLYNGEGTKGDGVRKRQVQEDLKFMQSEEGYRMTIDAIRDGHKMYYRYHHRNDSISERPFNQEEQNIVSDALMLLKRFEGVPQFDWLMDIDKKLYSTSQLGKDVHSVVSFQHNPYLKGMDKDYYKQIFDAIVNRQALEICYHPFGKDAKEQVVSPYHLRQYN
;
A
#
# COMPACT_ATOMS: atom_id res chain seq x y z
N MET A 1 -0.32 -22.26 -13.71
CA MET A 1 0.56 -21.21 -13.14
C MET A 1 -0.22 -19.91 -13.11
N ALA A 2 -0.05 -19.06 -12.10
CA ALA A 2 -0.76 -17.78 -12.05
C ALA A 2 -0.21 -16.86 -13.17
N THR A 3 -0.91 -16.83 -14.31
CA THR A 3 -0.63 -16.02 -15.52
C THR A 3 -0.37 -14.55 -15.22
N ASN A 4 -0.92 -14.05 -14.10
CA ASN A 4 -0.76 -12.68 -13.63
C ASN A 4 0.67 -12.33 -13.16
N LYS A 5 1.38 -13.23 -12.47
CA LYS A 5 2.74 -12.93 -11.97
C LYS A 5 3.76 -12.74 -13.09
N ASN A 6 3.71 -13.61 -14.10
CA ASN A 6 4.58 -13.50 -15.28
C ASN A 6 4.26 -12.23 -16.09
N ALA A 7 3.01 -11.78 -16.13
CA ALA A 7 2.64 -10.52 -16.76
C ALA A 7 3.27 -9.33 -16.03
N GLN A 8 3.18 -9.29 -14.70
CA GLN A 8 3.74 -8.22 -13.88
C GLN A 8 5.27 -8.10 -14.04
N ILE A 9 5.99 -9.22 -14.12
CA ILE A 9 7.45 -9.25 -14.36
C ILE A 9 7.79 -8.63 -15.72
N ARG A 10 7.02 -8.95 -16.77
CA ARG A 10 7.21 -8.35 -18.09
C ARG A 10 6.94 -6.85 -18.06
N TYR A 11 5.89 -6.40 -17.38
CA TYR A 11 5.60 -4.96 -17.29
C TYR A 11 6.73 -4.19 -16.61
N GLN A 12 7.34 -4.74 -15.55
CA GLN A 12 8.53 -4.14 -14.93
C GLN A 12 9.77 -4.15 -15.84
N ALA A 13 9.95 -5.18 -16.66
CA ALA A 13 11.02 -5.22 -17.65
C ALA A 13 10.81 -4.15 -18.73
N LEU A 14 9.60 -4.03 -19.26
CA LEU A 14 9.22 -3.02 -20.26
C LEU A 14 9.36 -1.61 -19.70
N ASP A 15 8.90 -1.36 -18.47
CA ASP A 15 9.01 -0.07 -17.79
C ASP A 15 10.46 0.45 -17.75
N ARG A 16 11.41 -0.41 -17.35
CA ARG A 16 12.85 -0.07 -17.33
C ARG A 16 13.42 0.22 -18.72
N CYS A 17 12.92 -0.45 -19.75
CA CYS A 17 13.35 -0.22 -21.13
C CYS A 17 12.78 1.10 -21.67
N LEU A 18 11.48 1.33 -21.48
CA LEU A 18 10.76 2.48 -22.04
C LEU A 18 11.11 3.80 -21.33
N SER A 19 11.45 3.76 -20.04
CA SER A 19 11.92 4.91 -19.25
C SER A 19 13.37 5.29 -19.55
N ASN A 20 14.16 4.42 -20.17
CA ASN A 20 15.55 4.69 -20.44
C ASN A 20 15.74 5.51 -21.74
N TRP A 21 15.86 6.82 -21.60
CA TRP A 21 16.09 7.74 -22.72
C TRP A 21 17.52 7.70 -23.31
N SER A 22 18.46 6.99 -22.68
CA SER A 22 19.84 6.89 -23.16
C SER A 22 20.07 5.80 -24.21
N ARG A 23 19.18 4.79 -24.26
CA ARG A 23 19.25 3.67 -25.21
C ARG A 23 17.94 3.59 -26.00
N ARG A 24 18.03 3.28 -27.30
CA ARG A 24 16.87 2.95 -28.14
C ARG A 24 16.56 1.46 -27.98
N TYR A 25 15.32 1.14 -27.63
CA TYR A 25 14.84 -0.24 -27.52
C TYR A 25 13.91 -0.56 -28.69
N TYR A 26 14.34 -1.46 -29.57
CA TYR A 26 13.50 -2.01 -30.63
C TYR A 26 12.66 -3.15 -30.09
N ILE A 27 11.67 -3.61 -30.87
CA ILE A 27 10.76 -4.66 -30.41
C ILE A 27 11.49 -5.95 -30.00
N ASP A 28 12.58 -6.29 -30.67
CA ASP A 28 13.36 -7.49 -30.36
C ASP A 28 14.14 -7.30 -29.05
N ASP A 29 14.69 -6.11 -28.76
CA ASP A 29 15.31 -5.81 -27.46
C ASP A 29 14.31 -5.93 -26.31
N LEU A 30 13.05 -5.51 -26.52
CA LEU A 30 12.00 -5.62 -25.52
C LEU A 30 11.61 -7.08 -25.25
N VAL A 31 11.62 -7.91 -26.29
CA VAL A 31 11.40 -9.36 -26.17
C VAL A 31 12.50 -10.00 -25.35
N ASP A 32 13.75 -9.70 -25.68
CA ASP A 32 14.92 -10.21 -24.96
C ASP A 32 14.89 -9.77 -23.49
N ALA A 33 14.63 -8.49 -23.22
CA ALA A 33 14.52 -7.98 -21.85
C ALA A 33 13.40 -8.65 -21.04
N CYS A 34 12.25 -8.95 -21.66
CA CYS A 34 11.17 -9.69 -21.01
C CYS A 34 11.57 -11.14 -20.70
N ASN A 35 12.24 -11.79 -21.64
CA ASN A 35 12.70 -13.17 -21.48
C ASN A 35 13.77 -13.30 -20.42
N ASP A 36 14.74 -12.38 -20.39
CA ASP A 36 15.76 -12.30 -19.36
C ASP A 36 15.14 -12.11 -17.96
N ALA A 37 14.17 -11.20 -17.84
CA ALA A 37 13.49 -10.97 -16.57
C ALA A 37 12.70 -12.20 -16.09
N LEU A 38 12.03 -12.90 -17.00
CA LEU A 38 11.31 -14.13 -16.67
C LEU A 38 12.25 -15.28 -16.33
N TYR A 39 13.38 -15.39 -17.04
CA TYR A 39 14.40 -16.39 -16.76
C TYR A 39 15.01 -16.21 -15.38
N LEU A 40 15.37 -14.97 -15.01
CA LEU A 40 15.89 -14.63 -13.69
C LEU A 40 14.91 -14.97 -12.56
N TYR A 41 13.60 -14.83 -12.81
CA TYR A 41 12.58 -15.07 -11.80
C TYR A 41 12.14 -16.54 -11.71
N ASN A 42 11.93 -17.22 -12.83
CA ASN A 42 11.39 -18.58 -12.88
C ASN A 42 12.48 -19.68 -12.91
N GLY A 43 13.75 -19.32 -13.14
CA GLY A 43 14.83 -20.29 -13.38
C GLY A 43 14.79 -20.87 -14.80
N GLU A 44 15.54 -21.96 -15.06
CA GLU A 44 15.53 -22.66 -16.35
C GLU A 44 14.13 -23.22 -16.67
N GLY A 45 13.33 -22.41 -17.38
CA GLY A 45 12.16 -22.86 -18.11
C GLY A 45 12.60 -23.49 -19.44
N THR A 46 12.16 -24.72 -19.67
CA THR A 46 12.33 -25.52 -20.89
C THR A 46 12.49 -24.69 -22.17
N LYS A 47 13.59 -24.93 -22.90
CA LYS A 47 13.89 -24.37 -24.24
C LYS A 47 12.62 -24.28 -25.10
N GLY A 48 12.07 -23.07 -25.26
CA GLY A 48 10.93 -22.80 -26.15
C GLY A 48 9.79 -21.98 -25.54
N ASP A 49 9.77 -21.73 -24.22
CA ASP A 49 8.65 -21.07 -23.53
C ASP A 49 8.83 -19.55 -23.29
N GLY A 50 9.69 -18.93 -24.11
CA GLY A 50 9.92 -17.49 -24.08
C GLY A 50 8.76 -16.69 -24.65
N VAL A 51 8.59 -15.48 -24.13
CA VAL A 51 7.71 -14.44 -24.65
C VAL A 51 8.11 -14.12 -26.08
N ARG A 52 7.11 -14.06 -26.96
CA ARG A 52 7.31 -13.68 -28.37
C ARG A 52 6.92 -12.23 -28.60
N LYS A 53 7.35 -11.68 -29.73
CA LYS A 53 7.00 -10.32 -30.20
C LYS A 53 5.51 -9.99 -30.05
N ARG A 54 4.61 -10.93 -30.38
CA ARG A 54 3.16 -10.72 -30.24
C ARG A 54 2.75 -10.41 -28.80
N GLN A 55 3.28 -11.15 -27.83
CA GLN A 55 2.95 -10.96 -26.41
C GLN A 55 3.46 -9.61 -25.91
N VAL A 56 4.69 -9.20 -26.29
CA VAL A 56 5.20 -7.87 -25.95
C VAL A 56 4.35 -6.76 -26.56
N GLN A 57 3.85 -6.93 -27.79
CA GLN A 57 2.95 -5.95 -28.41
C GLN A 57 1.60 -5.87 -27.68
N GLU A 58 1.06 -6.99 -27.21
CA GLU A 58 -0.15 -7.02 -26.39
C GLU A 58 0.09 -6.38 -25.01
N ASP A 59 1.25 -6.63 -24.40
CA ASP A 59 1.66 -6.02 -23.14
C ASP A 59 1.82 -4.49 -23.28
N LEU A 60 2.44 -4.00 -24.34
CA LEU A 60 2.54 -2.56 -24.63
C LEU A 60 1.15 -1.92 -24.78
N LYS A 61 0.22 -2.58 -25.48
CA LYS A 61 -1.17 -2.11 -25.61
C LYS A 61 -1.88 -2.06 -24.26
N PHE A 62 -1.68 -3.07 -23.42
CA PHE A 62 -2.23 -3.09 -22.06
C PHE A 62 -1.63 -1.96 -21.20
N MET A 63 -0.33 -1.70 -21.30
CA MET A 63 0.30 -0.58 -20.61
C MET A 63 -0.27 0.78 -21.04
N GLN A 64 -0.71 0.92 -22.29
CA GLN A 64 -1.40 2.12 -22.78
C GLN A 64 -2.88 2.19 -22.39
N SER A 65 -3.52 1.06 -22.07
CA SER A 65 -4.96 0.99 -21.82
C SER A 65 -5.37 1.59 -20.47
N GLU A 66 -6.67 1.81 -20.32
CA GLU A 66 -7.25 2.39 -19.12
C GLU A 66 -7.18 1.45 -17.91
N GLU A 67 -7.36 0.16 -18.18
CA GLU A 67 -7.31 -0.96 -17.24
C GLU A 67 -5.88 -1.35 -16.84
N GLY A 68 -4.90 -0.99 -17.66
CA GLY A 68 -3.48 -1.19 -17.36
C GLY A 68 -2.87 0.08 -16.78
N TYR A 69 -1.89 0.63 -17.52
CA TYR A 69 -1.02 1.68 -16.99
C TYR A 69 -1.25 3.09 -17.53
N ARG A 70 -2.23 3.32 -18.43
CA ARG A 70 -2.52 4.65 -19.02
C ARG A 70 -1.24 5.38 -19.45
N MET A 71 -0.21 4.63 -19.85
CA MET A 71 1.08 5.18 -20.22
C MET A 71 1.04 5.65 -21.66
N THR A 72 1.69 6.77 -21.94
CA THR A 72 1.85 7.22 -23.32
C THR A 72 3.18 6.69 -23.84
N ILE A 73 3.13 5.73 -24.76
CA ILE A 73 4.29 5.07 -25.36
C ILE A 73 4.42 5.51 -26.83
N ASP A 74 5.54 6.13 -27.18
CA ASP A 74 5.86 6.53 -28.54
C ASP A 74 6.52 5.37 -29.30
N ALA A 75 6.04 5.10 -30.51
CA ALA A 75 6.74 4.26 -31.48
C ALA A 75 7.40 5.17 -32.52
N ILE A 76 8.72 5.33 -32.42
CA ILE A 76 9.48 6.28 -33.25
C ILE A 76 10.21 5.52 -34.35
N ARG A 77 10.08 6.02 -35.57
CA ARG A 77 10.69 5.41 -36.76
C ARG A 77 12.18 5.72 -36.81
N ASP A 78 12.97 4.67 -37.01
CA ASP A 78 14.42 4.73 -37.18
C ASP A 78 14.79 3.83 -38.38
N GLY A 79 14.79 4.44 -39.57
CA GLY A 79 14.89 3.74 -40.84
C GLY A 79 13.72 2.78 -41.10
N HIS A 80 14.03 1.48 -41.18
CA HIS A 80 13.05 0.39 -41.37
C HIS A 80 12.55 -0.22 -40.05
N LYS A 81 13.10 0.20 -38.91
CA LYS A 81 12.73 -0.29 -37.59
C LYS A 81 12.00 0.79 -36.80
N MET A 82 11.27 0.35 -35.77
CA MET A 82 10.62 1.22 -34.79
C MET A 82 11.25 0.94 -33.43
N TYR A 83 11.62 1.99 -32.71
CA TYR A 83 11.98 1.88 -31.30
C TYR A 83 10.89 2.50 -30.43
N TYR A 84 10.80 2.03 -29.20
CA TYR A 84 9.73 2.38 -28.27
C TYR A 84 10.32 3.07 -27.03
N ARG A 85 9.62 4.09 -26.54
CA ARG A 85 9.94 4.77 -25.27
C ARG A 85 8.69 5.45 -24.70
N TYR A 86 8.74 5.84 -23.44
CA TYR A 86 7.71 6.73 -22.91
C TYR A 86 7.77 8.12 -23.55
N HIS A 87 6.59 8.74 -23.64
CA HIS A 87 6.42 10.06 -24.23
C HIS A 87 7.11 11.14 -23.39
N HIS A 88 6.98 11.09 -22.06
CA HIS A 88 7.71 11.99 -21.16
C HIS A 88 8.92 11.31 -20.53
N ARG A 89 9.92 12.13 -20.21
CA ARG A 89 11.14 11.69 -19.55
C ARG A 89 10.84 11.42 -18.08
N ASN A 90 11.34 10.31 -17.56
CA ASN A 90 11.08 9.80 -16.21
C ASN A 90 9.68 9.21 -15.96
N ASP A 91 8.83 9.08 -16.99
CA ASP A 91 7.62 8.27 -16.83
C ASP A 91 7.98 6.84 -16.39
N SER A 92 7.25 6.33 -15.41
CA SER A 92 7.35 4.93 -14.97
C SER A 92 5.98 4.45 -14.46
N ILE A 93 5.67 3.19 -14.69
CA ILE A 93 4.49 2.54 -14.10
C ILE A 93 4.56 2.49 -12.57
N SER A 94 5.75 2.64 -11.99
CA SER A 94 5.99 2.64 -10.55
C SER A 94 5.79 4.02 -9.92
N GLU A 95 5.83 5.10 -10.71
CA GLU A 95 5.58 6.48 -10.25
C GLU A 95 4.10 6.85 -10.26
N ARG A 96 3.20 5.88 -10.48
CA ARG A 96 1.76 6.15 -10.43
C ARG A 96 1.36 6.54 -9.00
N PRO A 97 0.75 7.72 -8.79
CA PRO A 97 0.02 7.94 -7.57
C PRO A 97 -1.09 6.89 -7.51
N PHE A 98 -1.24 6.23 -6.36
CA PHE A 98 -2.33 5.29 -6.09
C PHE A 98 -3.64 5.81 -6.69
N ASN A 99 -4.42 4.97 -7.36
CA ASN A 99 -5.75 5.40 -7.79
C ASN A 99 -6.65 5.60 -6.55
N GLN A 100 -7.76 6.35 -6.68
CA GLN A 100 -8.59 6.68 -5.52
C GLN A 100 -9.16 5.42 -4.81
N GLU A 101 -9.45 4.34 -5.54
CA GLU A 101 -9.95 3.09 -4.96
C GLU A 101 -8.86 2.38 -4.14
N GLU A 102 -7.65 2.30 -4.67
CA GLU A 102 -6.47 1.76 -3.97
C GLU A 102 -6.13 2.59 -2.73
N GLN A 103 -6.22 3.92 -2.84
CA GLN A 103 -6.07 4.82 -1.69
C GLN A 103 -7.12 4.57 -0.63
N ASN A 104 -8.39 4.39 -1.04
CA ASN A 104 -9.48 4.10 -0.11
C ASN A 104 -9.26 2.76 0.60
N ILE A 105 -8.85 1.71 -0.13
CA ILE A 105 -8.55 0.38 0.46
C ILE A 105 -7.38 0.47 1.45
N VAL A 106 -6.30 1.18 1.10
CA VAL A 106 -5.15 1.37 1.99
C VAL A 106 -5.57 2.20 3.21
N SER A 107 -6.36 3.25 3.02
CA SER A 107 -6.92 4.06 4.09
C SER A 107 -7.80 3.23 5.04
N ASP A 108 -8.70 2.41 4.51
CA ASP A 108 -9.57 1.54 5.30
C ASP A 108 -8.76 0.50 6.09
N ALA A 109 -7.77 -0.12 5.46
CA ALA A 109 -6.85 -1.04 6.13
C ALA A 109 -6.07 -0.35 7.25
N LEU A 110 -5.59 0.88 7.02
CA LEU A 110 -4.94 1.69 8.06
C LEU A 110 -5.90 2.05 9.19
N MET A 111 -7.15 2.39 8.89
CA MET A 111 -8.17 2.66 9.92
C MET A 111 -8.44 1.42 10.77
N LEU A 112 -8.45 0.22 10.18
CA LEU A 112 -8.52 -1.04 10.93
C LEU A 112 -7.29 -1.25 11.81
N LEU A 113 -6.11 -0.91 11.32
CA LEU A 113 -4.85 -1.06 12.04
C LEU A 113 -4.68 -0.01 13.16
N LYS A 114 -5.19 1.21 12.98
CA LYS A 114 -5.27 2.24 14.03
C LYS A 114 -6.10 1.81 15.24
N ARG A 115 -6.95 0.78 15.13
CA ARG A 115 -7.63 0.17 16.29
C ARG A 115 -6.66 -0.48 17.29
N PHE A 116 -5.42 -0.74 16.88
CA PHE A 116 -4.35 -1.31 17.72
C PHE A 116 -3.32 -0.24 18.16
N GLU A 117 -3.60 1.04 17.93
CA GLU A 117 -2.75 2.15 18.38
C GLU A 117 -2.62 2.14 19.92
N GLY A 118 -1.39 2.14 20.42
CA GLY A 118 -1.08 2.01 21.86
C GLY A 118 -0.61 0.62 22.31
N VAL A 119 -0.61 -0.38 21.42
CA VAL A 119 0.04 -1.67 21.68
C VAL A 119 1.52 -1.59 21.26
N PRO A 120 2.50 -1.85 22.16
CA PRO A 120 3.93 -1.65 21.88
C PRO A 120 4.48 -2.38 20.64
N GLN A 121 3.84 -3.46 20.21
CA GLN A 121 4.22 -4.25 19.04
C GLN A 121 3.85 -3.55 17.70
N PHE A 122 3.05 -2.50 17.77
CA PHE A 122 2.46 -1.79 16.63
C PHE A 122 2.96 -0.35 16.47
N ASP A 123 3.98 0.06 17.24
CA ASP A 123 4.57 1.41 17.18
C ASP A 123 5.08 1.78 15.77
N TRP A 124 5.47 0.80 14.95
CA TRP A 124 5.87 0.99 13.55
C TRP A 124 4.75 1.54 12.65
N LEU A 125 3.47 1.44 13.04
CA LEU A 125 2.34 2.02 12.29
C LEU A 125 2.41 3.56 12.24
N MET A 126 2.99 4.20 13.24
CA MET A 126 3.21 5.65 13.27
C MET A 126 4.14 6.12 12.14
N ASP A 127 5.12 5.27 11.77
CA ASP A 127 6.07 5.56 10.70
C ASP A 127 5.47 5.35 9.30
N ILE A 128 4.48 4.46 9.19
CA ILE A 128 3.72 4.24 7.95
C ILE A 128 2.80 5.42 7.65
N ASP A 129 2.13 5.94 8.67
CA ASP A 129 1.28 7.13 8.53
C ASP A 129 2.11 8.27 7.92
N LYS A 130 3.29 8.57 8.49
CA LYS A 130 4.20 9.61 7.99
C LYS A 130 4.69 9.35 6.56
N LYS A 131 5.04 8.11 6.22
CA LYS A 131 5.51 7.76 4.87
C LYS A 131 4.40 7.90 3.83
N LEU A 132 3.17 7.49 4.16
CA LEU A 132 2.03 7.59 3.26
C LEU A 132 1.57 9.04 3.06
N TYR A 133 1.58 9.86 4.11
CA TYR A 133 1.33 11.31 3.97
C TYR A 133 2.40 12.01 3.10
N SER A 134 3.64 11.51 3.10
CA SER A 134 4.71 12.09 2.27
C SER A 134 4.63 11.70 0.79
N THR A 135 4.01 10.56 0.46
CA THR A 135 3.92 10.04 -0.91
C THR A 135 2.56 10.23 -1.58
N SER A 136 1.54 10.70 -0.87
CA SER A 136 0.18 10.83 -1.40
C SER A 136 -0.44 12.18 -1.08
N GLN A 137 -1.23 12.70 -2.03
CA GLN A 137 -2.15 13.81 -1.83
C GLN A 137 -3.36 13.41 -0.94
N LEU A 138 -3.18 12.50 0.03
CA LEU A 138 -4.19 12.11 1.03
C LEU A 138 -4.29 13.18 2.12
N GLY A 139 -4.62 14.39 1.71
CA GLY A 139 -4.84 15.52 2.60
C GLY A 139 -6.32 15.86 2.66
N LYS A 140 -7.02 15.30 3.65
CA LYS A 140 -8.04 15.94 4.53
C LYS A 140 -9.08 14.93 4.98
N ASP A 141 -9.36 14.95 6.29
CA ASP A 141 -10.51 14.35 6.97
C ASP A 141 -10.45 12.85 7.33
N VAL A 142 -9.49 12.47 8.19
CA VAL A 142 -9.67 11.31 9.08
C VAL A 142 -9.71 11.80 10.52
N HIS A 143 -10.91 11.92 11.10
CA HIS A 143 -11.08 12.25 12.52
C HIS A 143 -10.71 11.04 13.38
N SER A 144 -9.64 11.17 14.17
CA SER A 144 -9.25 10.20 15.21
C SER A 144 -10.12 10.33 16.46
N VAL A 145 -10.53 9.20 17.04
CA VAL A 145 -11.38 9.11 18.24
C VAL A 145 -10.54 8.85 19.52
N VAL A 146 -9.22 8.68 19.39
CA VAL A 146 -8.32 8.34 20.50
C VAL A 146 -7.14 9.32 20.54
N SER A 147 -6.75 9.76 21.75
CA SER A 147 -5.59 10.64 21.98
C SER A 147 -4.80 10.14 23.19
N PHE A 148 -3.56 9.70 22.95
CA PHE A 148 -2.61 9.29 24.00
C PHE A 148 -1.55 10.38 24.24
N GLN A 149 -1.14 10.55 25.50
CA GLN A 149 0.04 11.33 25.89
C GLN A 149 1.07 10.38 26.52
N HIS A 150 2.33 10.45 26.11
CA HIS A 150 3.36 9.48 26.51
C HIS A 150 3.55 9.43 28.06
N ASN A 151 3.12 8.33 28.70
CA ASN A 151 3.46 7.99 30.09
C ASN A 151 4.05 6.57 30.14
N PRO A 152 5.37 6.42 30.31
CA PRO A 152 6.03 5.12 30.41
C PRO A 152 5.68 4.33 31.69
N TYR A 153 4.94 4.93 32.63
CA TYR A 153 4.46 4.30 33.87
C TYR A 153 2.93 4.05 33.87
N LEU A 154 2.29 4.06 32.70
CA LEU A 154 0.85 3.79 32.60
C LEU A 154 0.54 2.37 33.08
N LYS A 155 -0.14 2.27 34.23
CA LYS A 155 -0.60 1.00 34.80
C LYS A 155 -1.99 0.66 34.25
N GLY A 156 -2.25 -0.61 33.92
CA GLY A 156 -3.58 -1.07 33.50
C GLY A 156 -3.73 -1.37 32.00
N MET A 157 -2.70 -1.12 31.18
CA MET A 157 -2.62 -1.62 29.80
C MET A 157 -2.34 -3.12 29.72
N ASP A 158 -1.70 -3.66 30.77
CA ASP A 158 -1.27 -5.05 30.94
C ASP A 158 -2.40 -6.02 31.32
N LYS A 159 -3.60 -5.51 31.67
CA LYS A 159 -4.72 -6.29 32.23
C LYS A 159 -6.00 -6.24 31.39
N ASP A 160 -5.88 -5.96 30.09
CA ASP A 160 -6.99 -5.87 29.12
C ASP A 160 -8.09 -4.84 29.43
N TYR A 161 -7.99 -4.06 30.51
CA TYR A 161 -8.98 -3.02 30.86
C TYR A 161 -9.15 -1.98 29.75
N TYR A 162 -8.05 -1.62 29.09
CA TYR A 162 -8.09 -0.73 27.94
C TYR A 162 -9.01 -1.26 26.84
N LYS A 163 -8.78 -2.52 26.42
CA LYS A 163 -9.56 -3.16 25.37
C LYS A 163 -11.04 -3.26 25.74
N GLN A 164 -11.35 -3.67 26.97
CA GLN A 164 -12.74 -3.81 27.43
C GLN A 164 -13.49 -2.47 27.42
N ILE A 165 -12.87 -1.38 27.90
CA ILE A 165 -13.50 -0.06 27.90
C ILE A 165 -13.60 0.49 26.47
N PHE A 166 -12.58 0.26 25.65
CA PHE A 166 -12.56 0.64 24.24
C PHE A 166 -13.69 -0.04 23.46
N ASP A 167 -13.81 -1.36 23.57
CA ASP A 167 -14.85 -2.15 22.90
C ASP A 167 -16.26 -1.68 23.33
N ALA A 168 -16.44 -1.31 24.59
CA ALA A 168 -17.71 -0.78 25.08
C ALA A 168 -18.05 0.61 24.51
N ILE A 169 -17.07 1.49 24.33
CA ILE A 169 -17.27 2.79 23.66
C ILE A 169 -17.69 2.56 22.20
N VAL A 170 -16.95 1.71 21.47
CA VAL A 170 -17.19 1.42 20.05
C VAL A 170 -18.58 0.81 19.84
N ASN A 171 -18.94 -0.17 20.68
CA ASN A 171 -20.21 -0.89 20.58
C ASN A 171 -21.37 -0.16 21.26
N ARG A 172 -21.14 1.04 21.82
CA ARG A 172 -22.13 1.83 22.58
C ARG A 172 -22.78 1.01 23.70
N GLN A 173 -21.97 0.21 24.39
CA GLN A 173 -22.39 -0.65 25.49
C GLN A 173 -22.10 0.02 26.84
N ALA A 174 -23.07 -0.04 27.75
CA ALA A 174 -22.87 0.37 29.13
C ALA A 174 -21.97 -0.64 29.85
N LEU A 175 -21.10 -0.15 30.73
CA LEU A 175 -20.21 -0.95 31.55
C LEU A 175 -20.63 -0.87 33.01
N GLU A 176 -20.58 -2.00 33.70
CA GLU A 176 -20.63 -2.04 35.16
C GLU A 176 -19.20 -2.03 35.70
N ILE A 177 -18.86 -1.00 36.48
CA ILE A 177 -17.52 -0.81 37.03
C ILE A 177 -17.55 -0.81 38.56
N CYS A 178 -16.54 -1.43 39.19
CA CYS A 178 -16.29 -1.30 40.63
C CYS A 178 -15.32 -0.13 40.86
N TYR A 179 -15.88 1.06 41.11
CA TYR A 179 -15.11 2.27 41.31
C TYR A 179 -14.62 2.38 42.75
N HIS A 180 -13.32 2.65 42.93
CA HIS A 180 -12.67 2.84 44.22
C HIS A 180 -12.31 4.33 44.40
N PRO A 181 -13.16 5.15 45.06
CA PRO A 181 -12.85 6.55 45.32
C PRO A 181 -11.71 6.68 46.33
N PHE A 182 -10.93 7.75 46.24
CA PHE A 182 -9.87 8.03 47.21
C PHE A 182 -10.44 8.20 48.63
N GLY A 183 -9.98 7.37 49.56
CA GLY A 183 -10.37 7.42 50.98
C GLY A 183 -11.81 7.00 51.27
N LYS A 184 -12.48 6.29 50.36
CA LYS A 184 -13.84 5.76 50.55
C LYS A 184 -13.92 4.29 50.10
N ASP A 185 -14.98 3.61 50.55
CA ASP A 185 -15.26 2.24 50.12
C ASP A 185 -15.61 2.16 48.63
N ALA A 186 -15.32 1.00 48.05
CA ALA A 186 -15.63 0.69 46.67
C ALA A 186 -17.14 0.69 46.43
N LYS A 187 -17.55 1.11 45.24
CA LYS A 187 -18.96 1.10 44.82
C LYS A 187 -19.11 0.61 43.38
N GLU A 188 -20.16 -0.16 43.15
CA GLU A 188 -20.59 -0.53 41.80
C GLU A 188 -21.31 0.63 41.14
N GLN A 189 -20.98 0.90 39.88
CA GLN A 189 -21.58 1.96 39.11
C GLN A 189 -21.69 1.55 37.64
N VAL A 190 -22.87 1.75 37.06
CA VAL A 190 -23.06 1.63 35.61
C VAL A 190 -22.64 2.93 34.95
N VAL A 191 -21.76 2.85 33.96
CA VAL A 191 -21.26 3.98 33.20
C VAL A 191 -21.45 3.77 31.71
N SER A 192 -21.80 4.84 31.00
CA SER A 192 -21.74 4.89 29.54
C SER A 192 -20.40 5.52 29.18
N PRO A 193 -19.39 4.74 28.76
CA PRO A 193 -18.11 5.30 28.43
C PRO A 193 -18.20 6.08 27.11
N TYR A 194 -17.64 7.29 27.08
CA TYR A 194 -17.68 8.16 25.89
C TYR A 194 -16.30 8.41 25.29
N HIS A 195 -15.25 8.42 26.12
CA HIS A 195 -13.90 8.79 25.69
C HIS A 195 -12.86 8.20 26.65
N LEU A 196 -11.84 7.54 26.10
CA LEU A 196 -10.65 7.14 26.84
C LEU A 196 -9.57 8.19 26.61
N ARG A 197 -9.18 8.89 27.68
CA ARG A 197 -8.09 9.87 27.64
C ARG A 197 -6.98 9.43 28.58
N GLN A 198 -5.77 9.37 28.06
CA GLN A 198 -4.59 9.38 28.91
C GLN A 198 -4.33 10.82 29.34
N TYR A 199 -4.28 11.06 30.65
CA TYR A 199 -3.96 12.37 31.20
C TYR A 199 -2.60 12.29 31.90
N ASN A 200 -1.65 13.10 31.45
CA ASN A 200 -0.42 13.48 32.13
C ASN A 200 0.05 14.83 31.60
#